data_AF-A0AA45R5M9-F1
#
_entry.id   AF-A0AA45R5M9-F1
#
_cell.length_a   1.000
_cell.length_b   1.000
_cell.length_c   1.000
_cell.angle_alpha   90.00
_cell.angle_beta   90.00
_cell.angle_gamma   90.00
#
_symmetry.space_group_name_H-M   'P 1'
#
loop_
_entity.id
_entity.type
_entity.pdbx_description
1 polymer ?
#
loop_
_entity_poly.entity_id
_entity_poly.type
_entity_poly.pdbx_seq_one_letter_code
_entity_poly.pdbx_strand_id
1 'polypeptide(L)'
;MSDHRTATSVVHSLRELLELGALDLPRPGGGSTAVRWEALAALGRRDLALARLAEGHVDAVAILGEADEEVLPGLYGVWASKAGGTGAALRDGALTGAVRFCSGAHGLDRALVVAAREDGDVLVDVDLTDPRVRRDGDSWRAIGMDASDSADVTFDAVPATRIVGPAGFYANRPGFLWGGGGVAAVWHGGSTGLVERLVRHLRGSARVDEHRLAHLGALHAALRGTAALLRATADGIDARPDADPAIAVHALRASAERTAWTVMDLLPRATGPGPLSWDRGFAQALADLQLYVRQHHAERDLAELGRLVLEARRADGDRAAGGAGGGAEGARATPGDGEEFAPQGETEGLGEERAWARA
;
A
#
# COMPACT_ATOMS: atom_id res chain seq x y z
N MET A 1 -10.76 9.81 -30.28
CA MET A 1 -11.63 9.04 -29.39
C MET A 1 -10.87 8.86 -28.10
N SER A 2 -11.32 9.47 -26.99
CA SER A 2 -10.62 9.33 -25.69
C SER A 2 -10.67 7.86 -25.31
N ASP A 3 -9.52 7.21 -25.25
CA ASP A 3 -9.41 5.80 -24.91
C ASP A 3 -9.87 5.62 -23.47
N HIS A 4 -11.07 5.07 -23.28
CA HIS A 4 -11.63 4.85 -21.96
C HIS A 4 -10.91 3.67 -21.35
N ARG A 5 -10.28 3.88 -20.19
CA ARG A 5 -9.73 2.79 -19.38
C ARG A 5 -10.80 1.75 -19.08
N THR A 6 -10.55 0.50 -19.44
CA THR A 6 -11.35 -0.68 -19.11
C THR A 6 -10.53 -1.68 -18.30
N ALA A 7 -11.19 -2.64 -17.64
CA ALA A 7 -10.50 -3.75 -16.96
C ALA A 7 -9.53 -4.48 -17.90
N THR A 8 -9.96 -4.78 -19.13
CA THR A 8 -9.10 -5.40 -20.15
C THR A 8 -7.86 -4.58 -20.48
N SER A 9 -7.99 -3.26 -20.65
CA SER A 9 -6.84 -2.38 -20.94
C SER A 9 -5.86 -2.29 -19.76
N VAL A 10 -6.37 -2.35 -18.52
CA VAL A 10 -5.55 -2.35 -17.30
C VAL A 10 -4.76 -3.65 -17.20
N VAL A 11 -5.41 -4.79 -17.40
CA VAL A 11 -4.75 -6.11 -17.39
C VAL A 11 -3.72 -6.22 -18.51
N HIS A 12 -4.02 -5.72 -19.70
CA HIS A 12 -3.04 -5.67 -20.79
C HIS A 12 -1.81 -4.83 -20.42
N SER A 13 -2.01 -3.63 -19.88
CA SER A 13 -0.91 -2.77 -19.41
C SER A 13 -0.10 -3.46 -18.31
N LEU A 14 -0.75 -4.23 -17.45
CA LEU A 14 -0.07 -4.99 -16.39
C LEU A 14 0.79 -6.12 -16.95
N ARG A 15 0.31 -6.85 -17.96
CA ARG A 15 1.09 -7.88 -18.67
C ARG A 15 2.32 -7.27 -19.34
N GLU A 16 2.17 -6.12 -20.01
CA GLU A 16 3.32 -5.40 -20.57
C GLU A 16 4.36 -5.03 -19.50
N LEU A 17 3.92 -4.56 -18.33
CA LEU A 17 4.83 -4.25 -17.22
C LEU A 17 5.53 -5.51 -16.69
N LEU A 18 4.83 -6.65 -16.61
CA LEU A 18 5.42 -7.92 -16.23
C LEU A 18 6.49 -8.36 -17.24
N GLU A 19 6.17 -8.35 -18.54
CA GLU A 19 7.08 -8.74 -19.63
C GLU A 19 8.33 -7.87 -19.71
N LEU A 20 8.20 -6.58 -19.37
CA LEU A 20 9.31 -5.63 -19.31
C LEU A 20 10.15 -5.72 -18.01
N GLY A 21 9.80 -6.61 -17.08
CA GLY A 21 10.45 -6.71 -15.76
C GLY A 21 10.18 -5.52 -14.84
N ALA A 22 9.22 -4.65 -15.18
CA ALA A 22 8.89 -3.47 -14.39
C ALA A 22 8.17 -3.80 -13.07
N LEU A 23 7.76 -5.07 -12.89
CA LEU A 23 7.19 -5.59 -11.65
C LEU A 23 8.19 -6.38 -10.80
N ASP A 24 9.46 -6.49 -11.23
CA ASP A 24 10.53 -7.12 -10.46
C ASP A 24 11.00 -6.19 -9.33
N LEU A 25 10.14 -6.03 -8.32
CA LEU A 25 10.37 -5.12 -7.21
C LEU A 25 11.10 -5.82 -6.06
N PRO A 26 11.97 -5.10 -5.31
CA PRO A 26 12.59 -5.63 -4.11
C PRO A 26 11.55 -6.16 -3.12
N ARG A 27 11.94 -7.19 -2.36
CA ARG A 27 11.14 -7.69 -1.24
C ARG A 27 11.05 -6.61 -0.15
N PRO A 28 9.89 -6.45 0.50
CA PRO A 28 9.79 -5.56 1.64
C PRO A 28 10.75 -6.03 2.75
N GLY A 29 11.40 -5.09 3.46
CA GLY A 29 12.41 -5.37 4.49
C GLY A 29 13.71 -6.01 3.99
N GLY A 30 13.90 -6.11 2.66
CA GLY A 30 15.11 -6.66 2.05
C GLY A 30 16.25 -5.66 1.84
N GLY A 31 16.21 -4.47 2.47
CA GLY A 31 17.24 -3.43 2.31
C GLY A 31 16.99 -2.46 1.15
N SER A 32 15.83 -2.54 0.50
CA SER A 32 15.43 -1.66 -0.61
C SER A 32 13.92 -1.39 -0.62
N THR A 33 13.31 -1.32 0.56
CA THR A 33 11.88 -1.02 0.76
C THR A 33 11.51 0.32 0.14
N ALA A 34 12.40 1.32 0.22
CA ALA A 34 12.17 2.62 -0.38
C ALA A 34 11.98 2.53 -1.91
N VAL A 35 12.82 1.74 -2.60
CA VAL A 35 12.75 1.53 -4.06
C VAL A 35 11.43 0.87 -4.43
N ARG A 36 11.01 -0.15 -3.67
CA ARG A 36 9.70 -0.81 -3.86
C ARG A 36 8.55 0.21 -3.76
N TRP A 37 8.55 1.05 -2.73
CA TRP A 37 7.49 2.04 -2.52
C TRP A 37 7.54 3.19 -3.55
N GLU A 38 8.73 3.58 -4.03
CA GLU A 38 8.87 4.53 -5.14
C GLU A 38 8.20 4.00 -6.41
N ALA A 39 8.42 2.72 -6.75
CA ALA A 39 7.78 2.08 -7.90
C ALA A 39 6.26 1.99 -7.75
N LEU A 40 5.76 1.58 -6.57
CA LEU A 40 4.33 1.52 -6.29
C LEU A 40 3.66 2.91 -6.34
N ALA A 41 4.32 3.95 -5.82
CA ALA A 41 3.83 5.33 -5.93
C ALA A 41 3.82 5.80 -7.40
N ALA A 42 4.82 5.43 -8.21
CA ALA A 42 4.84 5.76 -9.63
C ALA A 42 3.69 5.09 -10.40
N LEU A 43 3.35 3.84 -10.06
CA LEU A 43 2.17 3.16 -10.60
C LEU A 43 0.89 3.85 -10.17
N GLY A 44 0.74 4.18 -8.87
CA GLY A 44 -0.44 4.90 -8.35
C GLY A 44 -0.64 6.26 -9.01
N ARG A 45 0.45 6.97 -9.29
CA ARG A 45 0.45 8.25 -10.02
C ARG A 45 -0.04 8.10 -11.46
N ARG A 46 0.29 6.98 -12.11
CA ARG A 46 -0.14 6.66 -13.48
C ARG A 46 -1.63 6.32 -13.51
N ASP A 47 -2.03 5.31 -12.75
CA ASP A 47 -3.40 4.81 -12.70
C ASP A 47 -3.62 3.93 -11.46
N LEU A 48 -4.65 4.24 -10.66
CA LEU A 48 -4.90 3.54 -9.40
C LEU A 48 -5.42 2.11 -9.57
N ALA A 49 -6.19 1.83 -10.63
CA ALA A 49 -6.65 0.47 -10.90
C ALA A 49 -5.48 -0.43 -11.34
N LEU A 50 -4.62 0.07 -12.23
CA LEU A 50 -3.37 -0.60 -12.59
C LEU A 50 -2.49 -0.84 -11.36
N ALA A 51 -2.30 0.19 -10.54
CA ALA A 51 -1.49 0.09 -9.35
C ALA A 51 -2.04 -0.93 -8.35
N ARG A 52 -3.36 -1.06 -8.21
CA ARG A 52 -3.98 -2.08 -7.35
C ARG A 52 -3.65 -3.50 -7.80
N LEU A 53 -3.73 -3.79 -9.09
CA LEU A 53 -3.40 -5.12 -9.60
C LEU A 53 -1.89 -5.39 -9.54
N ALA A 54 -1.07 -4.39 -9.89
CA ALA A 54 0.39 -4.50 -9.78
C ALA A 54 0.84 -4.73 -8.33
N GLU A 55 0.28 -3.98 -7.38
CA GLU A 55 0.53 -4.15 -5.95
C GLU A 55 0.18 -5.56 -5.47
N GLY A 56 -0.99 -6.08 -5.86
CA GLY A 56 -1.38 -7.46 -5.56
C GLY A 56 -0.42 -8.50 -6.15
N HIS A 57 0.05 -8.31 -7.38
CA HIS A 57 1.02 -9.21 -8.00
C HIS A 57 2.37 -9.19 -7.27
N VAL A 58 2.93 -8.01 -7.00
CA VAL A 58 4.24 -7.91 -6.33
C VAL A 58 4.17 -8.30 -4.85
N ASP A 59 3.00 -8.27 -4.22
CA ASP A 59 2.79 -8.84 -2.88
C ASP A 59 2.74 -10.37 -2.95
N ALA A 60 2.06 -10.96 -3.94
CA ALA A 60 2.06 -12.41 -4.15
C ALA A 60 3.48 -12.96 -4.36
N VAL A 61 4.29 -12.28 -5.20
CA VAL A 61 5.70 -12.64 -5.42
C VAL A 61 6.50 -12.56 -4.11
N ALA A 62 6.30 -11.53 -3.30
CA ALA A 62 6.97 -11.38 -2.01
C ALA A 62 6.55 -12.50 -1.03
N ILE A 63 5.25 -12.81 -0.96
CA ILE A 63 4.70 -13.87 -0.11
C ILE A 63 5.30 -15.24 -0.47
N LEU A 64 5.32 -15.58 -1.76
CA LEU A 64 5.91 -16.83 -2.23
C LEU A 64 7.41 -16.88 -1.90
N GLY A 65 8.12 -15.76 -2.10
CA GLY A 65 9.52 -15.65 -1.73
C GLY A 65 9.80 -15.79 -0.22
N GLU A 66 8.91 -15.31 0.64
CA GLU A 66 8.99 -15.49 2.11
C GLU A 66 8.68 -16.93 2.54
N ALA A 67 7.89 -17.66 1.73
CA ALA A 67 7.58 -19.07 1.95
C ALA A 67 8.62 -20.03 1.34
N ASP A 68 9.68 -19.51 0.69
CA ASP A 68 10.64 -20.29 -0.10
C ASP A 68 9.99 -21.11 -1.23
N GLU A 69 8.94 -20.55 -1.82
CA GLU A 69 8.15 -21.15 -2.88
C GLU A 69 8.47 -20.53 -4.25
N GLU A 70 8.52 -21.36 -5.29
CA GLU A 70 8.72 -20.90 -6.67
C GLU A 70 7.52 -20.07 -7.16
N VAL A 71 7.77 -18.95 -7.83
CA VAL A 71 6.72 -18.17 -8.50
C VAL A 71 6.40 -18.81 -9.84
N LEU A 72 5.18 -19.32 -10.00
CA LEU A 72 4.75 -19.89 -11.27
C LEU A 72 4.48 -18.78 -12.30
N PRO A 73 4.55 -19.07 -13.61
CA PRO A 73 4.27 -18.08 -14.64
C PRO A 73 2.83 -17.52 -14.55
N GLY A 74 2.70 -16.22 -14.82
CA GLY A 74 1.41 -15.53 -14.93
C GLY A 74 1.25 -14.37 -13.95
N LEU A 75 0.14 -13.65 -14.12
CA LEU A 75 -0.27 -12.59 -13.21
C LEU A 75 -0.95 -13.17 -11.97
N TYR A 76 -0.57 -12.64 -10.81
CA TYR A 76 -1.04 -13.09 -9.51
C TYR A 76 -1.92 -12.02 -8.85
N GLY A 77 -2.92 -12.49 -8.11
CA GLY A 77 -3.64 -11.70 -7.09
C GLY A 77 -3.42 -12.26 -5.69
N VAL A 78 -3.72 -11.45 -4.67
CA VAL A 78 -3.81 -11.88 -3.26
C VAL A 78 -5.21 -11.57 -2.75
N TRP A 79 -5.97 -12.60 -2.40
CA TRP A 79 -7.38 -12.49 -2.01
C TRP A 79 -7.59 -13.03 -0.60
N ALA A 80 -7.75 -12.11 0.36
CA ALA A 80 -7.84 -12.43 1.79
C ALA A 80 -9.11 -11.88 2.47
N SER A 81 -10.05 -11.33 1.70
CA SER A 81 -11.25 -10.68 2.25
C SER A 81 -12.18 -11.68 2.91
N LYS A 82 -12.57 -11.39 4.16
CA LYS A 82 -13.63 -12.08 4.92
C LYS A 82 -14.91 -11.22 5.07
N ALA A 83 -15.09 -10.27 4.15
CA ALA A 83 -16.14 -9.25 4.27
C ALA A 83 -17.56 -9.83 4.24
N GLY A 84 -18.39 -9.44 5.22
CA GLY A 84 -19.76 -9.94 5.33
C GLY A 84 -19.86 -11.42 5.71
N GLY A 85 -18.82 -11.97 6.35
CA GLY A 85 -18.81 -13.36 6.84
C GLY A 85 -18.60 -14.41 5.75
N THR A 86 -18.25 -14.01 4.52
CA THR A 86 -17.89 -14.91 3.44
C THR A 86 -16.41 -15.31 3.51
N GLY A 87 -16.01 -16.35 2.79
CA GLY A 87 -14.64 -16.80 2.67
C GLY A 87 -14.54 -18.13 1.92
N ALA A 88 -13.33 -18.49 1.52
CA ALA A 88 -13.02 -19.83 1.04
C ALA A 88 -12.65 -20.74 2.21
N ALA A 89 -12.87 -22.04 2.03
CA ALA A 89 -12.37 -23.11 2.89
C ALA A 89 -11.65 -24.14 2.03
N LEU A 90 -10.56 -24.69 2.56
CA LEU A 90 -9.84 -25.79 1.94
C LEU A 90 -10.33 -27.11 2.56
N ARG A 91 -10.93 -27.97 1.76
CA ARG A 91 -11.42 -29.30 2.16
C ARG A 91 -10.94 -30.35 1.16
N ASP A 92 -10.36 -31.43 1.66
CA ASP A 92 -9.86 -32.54 0.82
C ASP A 92 -8.95 -32.07 -0.33
N GLY A 93 -8.13 -31.04 -0.08
CA GLY A 93 -7.23 -30.46 -1.08
C GLY A 93 -7.88 -29.51 -2.11
N ALA A 94 -9.15 -29.16 -1.93
CA ALA A 94 -9.89 -28.28 -2.84
C ALA A 94 -10.51 -27.06 -2.13
N LEU A 95 -10.46 -25.90 -2.79
CA LEU A 95 -11.10 -24.67 -2.37
C LEU A 95 -12.60 -24.70 -2.68
N THR A 96 -13.39 -24.37 -1.67
CA THR A 96 -14.83 -24.14 -1.81
C THR A 96 -15.24 -22.89 -1.05
N GLY A 97 -16.17 -22.11 -1.61
CA GLY A 97 -16.73 -20.92 -0.97
C GLY A 97 -16.60 -19.66 -1.82
N ALA A 98 -17.02 -18.53 -1.27
CA ALA A 98 -17.06 -17.25 -1.99
C ALA A 98 -16.12 -16.23 -1.31
N VAL A 99 -15.24 -15.64 -2.10
CA VAL A 99 -14.32 -14.57 -1.68
C VAL A 99 -14.72 -13.28 -2.37
N ARG A 100 -14.83 -12.20 -1.59
CA ARG A 100 -15.25 -10.89 -2.09
C ARG A 100 -14.08 -10.01 -2.45
N PHE A 101 -14.33 -9.02 -3.30
CA PHE A 101 -13.34 -8.00 -3.68
C PHE A 101 -12.06 -8.59 -4.30
N CYS A 102 -12.22 -9.56 -5.18
CA CYS A 102 -11.11 -10.25 -5.84
C CYS A 102 -10.58 -9.38 -6.99
N SER A 103 -9.73 -8.39 -6.70
CA SER A 103 -9.17 -7.49 -7.72
C SER A 103 -8.52 -8.28 -8.86
N GLY A 104 -8.84 -7.90 -10.10
CA GLY A 104 -8.39 -8.57 -11.33
C GLY A 104 -9.09 -9.89 -11.64
N ALA A 105 -10.29 -10.11 -11.11
CA ALA A 105 -11.01 -11.39 -11.14
C ALA A 105 -11.02 -12.10 -12.51
N HIS A 106 -11.19 -11.36 -13.60
CA HIS A 106 -11.30 -11.89 -14.97
C HIS A 106 -9.99 -11.86 -15.76
N GLY A 107 -8.96 -11.16 -15.28
CA GLY A 107 -7.72 -10.92 -16.03
C GLY A 107 -6.45 -11.54 -15.45
N LEU A 108 -6.49 -11.98 -14.19
CA LEU A 108 -5.37 -12.65 -13.53
C LEU A 108 -5.36 -14.15 -13.84
N ASP A 109 -4.17 -14.73 -13.87
CA ASP A 109 -3.96 -16.14 -14.18
C ASP A 109 -3.97 -17.00 -12.89
N ARG A 110 -3.52 -16.42 -11.77
CA ARG A 110 -3.36 -17.10 -10.48
C ARG A 110 -3.79 -16.23 -9.31
N ALA A 111 -4.13 -16.84 -8.18
CA ALA A 111 -4.34 -16.12 -6.93
C ALA A 111 -3.80 -16.90 -5.73
N LEU A 112 -3.28 -16.15 -4.75
CA LEU A 112 -3.10 -16.63 -3.39
C LEU A 112 -4.36 -16.30 -2.59
N VAL A 113 -5.07 -17.32 -2.14
CA VAL A 113 -6.36 -17.20 -1.45
C VAL A 113 -6.22 -17.64 -0.01
N VAL A 114 -6.60 -16.78 0.93
CA VAL A 114 -6.72 -17.18 2.35
C VAL A 114 -7.98 -18.03 2.51
N ALA A 115 -7.81 -19.26 2.98
CA ALA A 115 -8.88 -20.22 3.15
C ALA A 115 -8.88 -20.82 4.56
N ALA A 116 -10.05 -21.00 5.14
CA ALA A 116 -10.17 -21.70 6.41
C ALA A 116 -9.85 -23.20 6.27
N ARG A 117 -9.09 -23.77 7.21
CA ARG A 117 -8.86 -25.20 7.39
C ARG A 117 -9.08 -25.58 8.87
N GLU A 118 -9.24 -26.86 9.18
CA GLU A 118 -9.54 -27.34 10.54
C GLU A 118 -8.52 -26.89 11.60
N ASP A 119 -7.25 -26.75 11.23
CA ASP A 119 -6.13 -26.35 12.09
C ASP A 119 -5.76 -24.86 11.97
N GLY A 120 -6.56 -24.07 11.25
CA GLY A 120 -6.37 -22.63 11.08
C GLY A 120 -6.48 -22.17 9.63
N ASP A 121 -6.40 -20.85 9.42
CA ASP A 121 -6.35 -20.30 8.07
C ASP A 121 -5.06 -20.72 7.36
N VAL A 122 -5.17 -21.12 6.10
CA VAL A 122 -4.05 -21.44 5.20
C VAL A 122 -4.08 -20.51 4.00
N LEU A 123 -2.92 -20.30 3.37
CA LEU A 123 -2.82 -19.60 2.10
C LEU A 123 -2.71 -20.63 0.97
N VAL A 124 -3.55 -20.51 -0.06
CA VAL A 124 -3.63 -21.50 -1.13
C VAL A 124 -3.37 -20.84 -2.47
N ASP A 125 -2.45 -21.40 -3.24
CA ASP A 125 -2.18 -21.00 -4.63
C ASP A 125 -3.15 -21.76 -5.55
N VAL A 126 -3.93 -21.03 -6.35
CA VAL A 126 -4.94 -21.59 -7.27
C VAL A 126 -4.76 -21.06 -8.69
N ASP A 127 -5.00 -21.94 -9.65
CA ASP A 127 -5.13 -21.60 -11.06
C ASP A 127 -6.52 -21.00 -11.32
N LEU A 128 -6.57 -19.75 -11.76
CA LEU A 128 -7.83 -19.05 -12.01
C LEU A 128 -8.46 -19.45 -13.35
N THR A 129 -7.73 -20.14 -14.22
CA THR A 129 -8.26 -20.65 -15.49
C THR A 129 -9.12 -21.91 -15.31
N ASP A 130 -9.12 -22.52 -14.12
CA ASP A 130 -9.98 -23.66 -13.82
C ASP A 130 -11.47 -23.28 -13.99
N PRO A 131 -12.27 -24.07 -14.75
CA PRO A 131 -13.68 -23.76 -15.01
C PRO A 131 -14.57 -23.77 -13.76
N ARG A 132 -14.09 -24.31 -12.64
CA ARG A 132 -14.77 -24.28 -11.33
C ARG A 132 -14.58 -22.95 -10.58
N VAL A 133 -13.76 -22.04 -11.11
CA VAL A 133 -13.63 -20.66 -10.60
C VAL A 133 -14.67 -19.77 -11.28
N ARG A 134 -15.74 -19.45 -10.56
CA ARG A 134 -16.89 -18.69 -11.06
C ARG A 134 -16.79 -17.23 -10.58
N ARG A 135 -16.77 -16.29 -11.51
CA ARG A 135 -16.75 -14.85 -11.20
C ARG A 135 -18.14 -14.27 -11.35
N ASP A 136 -18.56 -13.47 -10.39
CA ASP A 136 -19.81 -12.74 -10.45
C ASP A 136 -19.60 -11.40 -11.18
N GLY A 137 -19.94 -11.36 -12.47
CA GLY A 137 -19.77 -10.16 -13.31
C GLY A 137 -20.62 -8.95 -12.87
N ASP A 138 -21.64 -9.14 -12.04
CA ASP A 138 -22.53 -8.08 -11.58
C ASP A 138 -22.20 -7.58 -10.16
N SER A 139 -21.27 -8.24 -9.47
CA SER A 139 -20.90 -7.92 -8.08
C SER A 139 -20.07 -6.63 -7.95
N TRP A 140 -19.25 -6.28 -8.95
CA TRP A 140 -18.42 -5.07 -8.93
C TRP A 140 -19.05 -3.92 -9.71
N ARG A 141 -19.87 -3.12 -9.02
CA ARG A 141 -20.62 -1.98 -9.61
C ARG A 141 -20.07 -0.61 -9.23
N ALA A 142 -18.79 -0.57 -8.85
CA ALA A 142 -18.16 0.64 -8.35
C ALA A 142 -17.94 1.67 -9.46
N ILE A 143 -18.16 2.96 -9.15
CA ILE A 143 -17.81 4.07 -10.05
C ILE A 143 -16.30 4.29 -10.02
N GLY A 144 -15.74 4.43 -8.82
CA GLY A 144 -14.29 4.44 -8.61
C GLY A 144 -13.73 3.02 -8.65
N MET A 145 -12.49 2.87 -9.10
CA MET A 145 -11.81 1.58 -9.26
C MET A 145 -12.61 0.59 -10.12
N ASP A 146 -13.43 1.08 -11.03
CA ASP A 146 -14.25 0.29 -11.95
C ASP A 146 -13.41 -0.74 -12.71
N ALA A 147 -12.26 -0.31 -13.24
CA ALA A 147 -11.32 -1.13 -13.99
C ALA A 147 -10.41 -2.01 -13.12
N SER A 148 -10.55 -1.97 -11.79
CA SER A 148 -9.86 -2.92 -10.90
C SER A 148 -10.48 -4.32 -10.94
N ASP A 149 -11.68 -4.45 -11.50
CA ASP A 149 -12.36 -5.74 -11.68
C ASP A 149 -12.38 -6.57 -10.39
N SER A 150 -12.85 -5.96 -9.31
CA SER A 150 -12.83 -6.55 -7.95
C SER A 150 -14.09 -7.36 -7.67
N ALA A 151 -14.48 -8.23 -8.61
CA ALA A 151 -15.66 -9.07 -8.50
C ALA A 151 -15.58 -10.06 -7.33
N ASP A 152 -16.73 -10.55 -6.88
CA ASP A 152 -16.85 -11.70 -6.01
C ASP A 152 -16.53 -12.98 -6.84
N VAL A 153 -15.75 -13.89 -6.25
CA VAL A 153 -15.33 -15.14 -6.89
C VAL A 153 -15.76 -16.31 -6.02
N THR A 154 -16.45 -17.27 -6.64
CA THR A 154 -16.85 -18.53 -6.01
C THR A 154 -15.98 -19.67 -6.52
N PHE A 155 -15.41 -20.42 -5.60
CA PHE A 155 -14.69 -21.66 -5.86
C PHE A 155 -15.62 -22.84 -5.61
N ASP A 156 -15.73 -23.74 -6.58
CA ASP A 156 -16.52 -24.97 -6.50
C ASP A 156 -15.60 -26.20 -6.54
N ALA A 157 -15.05 -26.58 -5.38
CA ALA A 157 -14.07 -27.67 -5.26
C ALA A 157 -12.90 -27.53 -6.25
N VAL A 158 -12.29 -26.34 -6.27
CA VAL A 158 -11.11 -26.01 -7.10
C VAL A 158 -9.85 -26.58 -6.44
N PRO A 159 -9.11 -27.53 -7.05
CA PRO A 159 -7.93 -28.12 -6.46
C PRO A 159 -6.89 -27.06 -6.17
N ALA A 160 -6.33 -27.11 -4.97
CA ALA A 160 -5.15 -26.32 -4.64
C ALA A 160 -4.01 -26.74 -5.58
N THR A 161 -3.32 -25.77 -6.18
CA THR A 161 -2.01 -26.07 -6.79
C THR A 161 -1.02 -26.43 -5.71
N ARG A 162 -1.03 -25.66 -4.61
CA ARG A 162 -0.28 -25.92 -3.37
C ARG A 162 -0.84 -25.11 -2.20
N ILE A 163 -0.44 -25.49 -1.00
CA ILE A 163 -0.59 -24.68 0.21
C ILE A 163 0.73 -23.94 0.44
N VAL A 164 0.68 -22.62 0.64
CA VAL A 164 1.84 -21.74 0.81
C VAL A 164 2.09 -21.51 2.29
N GLY A 165 3.19 -22.08 2.78
CA GLY A 165 3.58 -22.00 4.19
C GLY A 165 2.66 -22.78 5.15
N PRO A 166 2.96 -22.76 6.46
CA PRO A 166 2.12 -23.39 7.48
C PRO A 166 0.80 -22.63 7.74
N ALA A 167 -0.10 -23.23 8.52
CA ALA A 167 -1.30 -22.54 9.00
C ALA A 167 -0.94 -21.25 9.75
N GLY A 168 -1.67 -20.17 9.47
CA GLY A 168 -1.42 -18.82 10.00
C GLY A 168 -0.26 -18.07 9.35
N PHE A 169 0.47 -18.67 8.40
CA PHE A 169 1.63 -18.04 7.73
C PHE A 169 1.33 -16.64 7.20
N TYR A 170 0.24 -16.46 6.45
CA TYR A 170 -0.09 -15.20 5.79
C TYR A 170 -0.17 -14.00 6.76
N ALA A 171 -0.78 -14.19 7.93
CA ALA A 171 -0.96 -13.11 8.90
C ALA A 171 0.27 -12.89 9.80
N ASN A 172 1.09 -13.93 9.98
CA ASN A 172 2.24 -13.91 10.91
C ASN A 172 3.57 -13.59 10.21
N ARG A 173 3.61 -13.54 8.88
CA ARG A 173 4.83 -13.23 8.13
C ARG A 173 5.26 -11.76 8.37
N PRO A 174 6.57 -11.45 8.47
CA PRO A 174 7.05 -10.08 8.66
C PRO A 174 6.54 -9.10 7.60
N GLY A 175 6.50 -9.53 6.34
CA GLY A 175 6.08 -8.67 5.24
C GLY A 175 4.59 -8.33 5.23
N PHE A 176 3.74 -8.96 6.06
CA PHE A 176 2.31 -8.62 6.15
C PHE A 176 2.11 -7.18 6.61
N LEU A 177 2.84 -6.78 7.66
CA LEU A 177 2.80 -5.40 8.15
C LEU A 177 3.47 -4.45 7.15
N TRP A 178 4.60 -4.82 6.57
CA TRP A 178 5.30 -3.97 5.58
C TRP A 178 4.47 -3.73 4.31
N GLY A 179 3.70 -4.73 3.87
CA GLY A 179 2.81 -4.65 2.71
C GLY A 179 1.79 -3.53 2.84
N GLY A 180 1.31 -3.27 4.07
CA GLY A 180 0.41 -2.15 4.36
C GLY A 180 0.99 -0.78 4.00
N GLY A 181 2.31 -0.60 4.08
CA GLY A 181 3.02 0.60 3.65
C GLY A 181 3.11 0.75 2.13
N GLY A 182 3.20 -0.37 1.39
CA GLY A 182 3.17 -0.38 -0.07
C GLY A 182 1.85 0.17 -0.62
N VAL A 183 0.72 -0.25 -0.03
CA VAL A 183 -0.60 0.29 -0.39
C VAL A 183 -0.70 1.80 -0.10
N ALA A 184 -0.11 2.27 1.02
CA ALA A 184 -0.04 3.71 1.31
C ALA A 184 0.78 4.49 0.28
N ALA A 185 1.87 3.89 -0.23
CA ALA A 185 2.66 4.47 -1.31
C ALA A 185 1.83 4.62 -2.60
N VAL A 186 0.98 3.64 -2.93
CA VAL A 186 0.05 3.73 -4.07
C VAL A 186 -0.93 4.89 -3.90
N TRP A 187 -1.55 5.05 -2.72
CA TRP A 187 -2.46 6.17 -2.45
C TRP A 187 -1.76 7.53 -2.54
N HIS A 188 -0.53 7.62 -2.02
CA HIS A 188 0.30 8.81 -2.16
C HIS A 188 0.62 9.11 -3.64
N GLY A 189 0.91 8.07 -4.43
CA GLY A 189 1.07 8.16 -5.87
C GLY A 189 -0.16 8.75 -6.57
N GLY A 190 -1.35 8.19 -6.34
CA GLY A 190 -2.59 8.69 -6.93
C GLY A 190 -2.92 10.12 -6.52
N SER A 191 -2.67 10.45 -5.25
CA SER A 191 -2.79 11.81 -4.71
C SER A 191 -1.86 12.79 -5.45
N THR A 192 -0.61 12.38 -5.67
CA THR A 192 0.40 13.15 -6.42
C THR A 192 -0.03 13.37 -7.87
N GLY A 193 -0.48 12.32 -8.55
CA GLY A 193 -0.94 12.42 -9.95
C GLY A 193 -2.13 13.38 -10.14
N LEU A 194 -3.04 13.43 -9.16
CA LEU A 194 -4.13 14.40 -9.14
C LEU A 194 -3.63 15.85 -8.96
N VAL A 195 -2.68 16.08 -8.05
CA VAL A 195 -2.08 17.42 -7.86
C VAL A 195 -1.26 17.85 -9.08
N GLU A 196 -0.55 16.94 -9.76
CA GLU A 196 0.13 17.24 -11.02
C GLU A 196 -0.86 17.68 -12.12
N ARG A 197 -2.05 17.07 -12.18
CA ARG A 197 -3.13 17.51 -13.09
C ARG A 197 -3.62 18.91 -12.73
N LEU A 198 -3.78 19.21 -11.44
CA LEU A 198 -4.11 20.56 -10.97
C LEU A 198 -3.02 21.58 -11.38
N VAL A 199 -1.74 21.27 -11.19
CA VAL A 199 -0.63 22.15 -11.60
C VAL A 199 -0.68 22.42 -13.11
N ARG A 200 -0.90 21.38 -13.92
CA ARG A 200 -1.06 21.55 -15.38
C ARG A 200 -2.26 22.44 -15.73
N HIS A 201 -3.38 22.26 -15.05
CA HIS A 201 -4.58 23.08 -15.23
C HIS A 201 -4.33 24.56 -14.86
N LEU A 202 -3.69 24.83 -13.73
CA LEU A 202 -3.39 26.20 -13.28
C LEU A 202 -2.38 26.89 -14.21
N ARG A 203 -1.35 26.18 -14.71
CA ARG A 203 -0.40 26.72 -15.69
C ARG A 203 -1.04 27.12 -17.01
N GLY A 204 -2.12 26.43 -17.42
CA GLY A 204 -2.89 26.77 -18.61
C GLY A 204 -3.96 27.86 -18.39
N SER A 205 -4.15 28.32 -17.15
CA SER A 205 -5.18 29.30 -16.82
C SER A 205 -4.69 30.73 -17.07
N ALA A 206 -5.54 31.58 -17.65
CA ALA A 206 -5.20 32.99 -17.89
C ALA A 206 -4.93 33.80 -16.62
N ARG A 207 -5.50 33.38 -15.48
CA ARG A 207 -5.27 33.96 -14.15
C ARG A 207 -5.28 32.87 -13.08
N VAL A 208 -4.35 32.97 -12.14
CA VAL A 208 -4.32 32.17 -10.91
C VAL A 208 -4.35 33.16 -9.74
N ASP A 209 -5.41 33.11 -8.93
CA ASP A 209 -5.58 33.97 -7.75
C ASP A 209 -4.94 33.37 -6.48
N GLU A 210 -4.90 34.16 -5.42
CA GLU A 210 -4.30 33.78 -4.13
C GLU A 210 -4.98 32.58 -3.48
N HIS A 211 -6.28 32.39 -3.69
CA HIS A 211 -7.01 31.25 -3.12
C HIS A 211 -6.60 29.93 -3.81
N ARG A 212 -6.47 29.94 -5.14
CA ARG A 212 -5.96 28.78 -5.90
C ARG A 212 -4.52 28.46 -5.51
N LEU A 213 -3.68 29.48 -5.33
CA LEU A 213 -2.30 29.30 -4.85
C LEU A 213 -2.26 28.73 -3.42
N ALA A 214 -3.12 29.21 -2.52
CA ALA A 214 -3.21 28.69 -1.15
C ALA A 214 -3.62 27.22 -1.13
N HIS A 215 -4.59 26.81 -1.95
CA HIS A 215 -4.97 25.41 -2.09
C HIS A 215 -3.80 24.56 -2.62
N LEU A 216 -3.10 25.01 -3.66
CA LEU A 216 -1.94 24.29 -4.19
C LEU A 216 -0.82 24.17 -3.15
N GLY A 217 -0.54 25.23 -2.38
CA GLY A 217 0.46 25.21 -1.32
C GLY A 217 0.13 24.22 -0.20
N ALA A 218 -1.13 24.16 0.23
CA ALA A 218 -1.60 23.21 1.24
C ALA A 218 -1.50 21.75 0.74
N LEU A 219 -1.88 21.50 -0.52
CA LEU A 219 -1.76 20.21 -1.16
C LEU A 219 -0.31 19.74 -1.26
N HIS A 220 0.58 20.63 -1.70
CA HIS A 220 2.00 20.33 -1.79
C HIS A 220 2.59 20.02 -0.40
N ALA A 221 2.30 20.83 0.62
CA ALA A 221 2.78 20.58 1.98
C ALA A 221 2.32 19.21 2.52
N ALA A 222 1.05 18.83 2.30
CA ALA A 222 0.52 17.52 2.70
C ALA A 222 1.25 16.36 1.99
N LEU A 223 1.43 16.46 0.67
CA LEU A 223 2.17 15.47 -0.11
C LEU A 223 3.62 15.34 0.36
N ARG A 224 4.33 16.46 0.59
CA ARG A 224 5.70 16.46 1.10
C ARG A 224 5.80 15.78 2.48
N GLY A 225 4.85 16.04 3.37
CA GLY A 225 4.78 15.42 4.68
C GLY A 225 4.65 13.90 4.59
N THR A 226 3.70 13.41 3.79
CA THR A 226 3.52 11.96 3.58
C THR A 226 4.72 11.33 2.86
N ALA A 227 5.31 11.99 1.88
CA ALA A 227 6.50 11.51 1.18
C ALA A 227 7.71 11.35 2.10
N ALA A 228 7.92 12.31 3.02
CA ALA A 228 8.96 12.23 4.04
C ALA A 228 8.72 11.05 4.99
N LEU A 229 7.46 10.83 5.41
CA LEU A 229 7.10 9.70 6.26
C LEU A 229 7.26 8.35 5.54
N LEU A 230 6.90 8.25 4.25
CA LEU A 230 7.17 7.07 3.43
C LEU A 230 8.66 6.72 3.44
N ARG A 231 9.53 7.70 3.19
CA ARG A 231 10.98 7.51 3.20
C ARG A 231 11.46 7.04 4.57
N ALA A 232 11.12 7.78 5.63
CA ALA A 232 11.58 7.48 6.98
C ALA A 232 11.12 6.09 7.46
N THR A 233 9.89 5.69 7.13
CA THR A 233 9.38 4.37 7.49
C THR A 233 10.07 3.27 6.68
N ALA A 234 10.30 3.46 5.38
CA ALA A 234 11.03 2.49 4.56
C ALA A 234 12.46 2.27 5.06
N ASP A 235 13.19 3.38 5.30
CA ASP A 235 14.56 3.33 5.82
C ASP A 235 14.60 2.68 7.21
N GLY A 236 13.60 2.95 8.05
CA GLY A 236 13.48 2.35 9.38
C GLY A 236 13.20 0.84 9.36
N ILE A 237 12.40 0.36 8.40
CA ILE A 237 12.15 -1.07 8.18
C ILE A 237 13.44 -1.76 7.73
N ASP A 238 14.13 -1.20 6.73
CA ASP A 238 15.36 -1.78 6.20
C ASP A 238 16.51 -1.77 7.22
N ALA A 239 16.59 -0.74 8.07
CA ALA A 239 17.61 -0.67 9.12
C ALA A 239 17.37 -1.65 10.28
N ARG A 240 16.11 -2.04 10.52
CA ARG A 240 15.72 -2.93 11.63
C ARG A 240 14.58 -3.87 11.20
N PRO A 241 14.86 -4.86 10.33
CA PRO A 241 13.83 -5.76 9.81
C PRO A 241 13.19 -6.61 10.91
N ASP A 242 13.88 -6.87 12.03
CA ASP A 242 13.32 -7.64 13.14
C ASP A 242 12.48 -6.80 14.13
N ALA A 243 12.45 -5.47 13.97
CA ALA A 243 11.66 -4.61 14.84
C ALA A 243 10.19 -4.59 14.40
N ASP A 244 9.27 -4.53 15.37
CA ASP A 244 7.84 -4.37 15.10
C ASP A 244 7.57 -3.01 14.40
N PRO A 245 7.16 -3.00 13.13
CA PRO A 245 6.94 -1.80 12.36
C PRO A 245 5.53 -1.23 12.57
N ALA A 246 4.67 -1.85 13.40
CA ALA A 246 3.23 -1.61 13.43
C ALA A 246 2.90 -0.12 13.63
N ILE A 247 3.45 0.55 14.64
CA ILE A 247 3.19 1.98 14.87
C ILE A 247 3.58 2.82 13.64
N ALA A 248 4.76 2.57 13.08
CA ALA A 248 5.27 3.35 11.94
C ALA A 248 4.43 3.14 10.67
N VAL A 249 4.02 1.90 10.39
CA VAL A 249 3.17 1.56 9.24
C VAL A 249 1.76 2.10 9.43
N HIS A 250 1.14 1.94 10.61
CA HIS A 250 -0.20 2.47 10.88
C HIS A 250 -0.20 4.00 10.79
N ALA A 251 0.80 4.68 11.34
CA ALA A 251 0.94 6.14 11.23
C ALA A 251 1.13 6.58 9.76
N LEU A 252 1.94 5.86 8.99
CA LEU A 252 2.12 6.10 7.57
C LEU A 252 0.80 5.96 6.79
N ARG A 253 0.07 4.86 6.99
CA ARG A 253 -1.23 4.62 6.35
C ARG A 253 -2.24 5.71 6.70
N ALA A 254 -2.31 6.11 7.97
CA ALA A 254 -3.18 7.19 8.42
C ALA A 254 -2.79 8.55 7.80
N SER A 255 -1.49 8.84 7.67
CA SER A 255 -1.00 10.05 7.01
C SER A 255 -1.36 10.08 5.52
N ALA A 256 -1.11 8.98 4.80
CA ALA A 256 -1.45 8.87 3.39
C ALA A 256 -2.96 8.97 3.15
N GLU A 257 -3.77 8.37 4.02
CA GLU A 257 -5.23 8.49 4.01
C GLU A 257 -5.68 9.95 4.19
N ARG A 258 -5.14 10.65 5.19
CA ARG A 258 -5.48 12.04 5.44
C ARG A 258 -5.11 12.92 4.25
N THR A 259 -3.92 12.71 3.68
CA THR A 259 -3.46 13.43 2.49
C THR A 259 -4.38 13.20 1.30
N ALA A 260 -4.83 11.97 1.06
CA ALA A 260 -5.80 11.68 0.01
C ALA A 260 -7.13 12.44 0.19
N TRP A 261 -7.63 12.55 1.43
CA TRP A 261 -8.82 13.37 1.72
C TRP A 261 -8.58 14.87 1.58
N THR A 262 -7.41 15.37 1.97
CA THR A 262 -7.03 16.76 1.71
C THR A 262 -6.98 17.05 0.21
N VAL A 263 -6.48 16.12 -0.60
CA VAL A 263 -6.56 16.20 -2.07
C VAL A 263 -8.01 16.25 -2.52
N MET A 264 -8.85 15.31 -2.09
CA MET A 264 -10.25 15.26 -2.50
C MET A 264 -11.07 16.51 -2.14
N ASP A 265 -10.76 17.17 -1.02
CA ASP A 265 -11.44 18.39 -0.60
C ASP A 265 -10.94 19.65 -1.32
N LEU A 266 -9.62 19.85 -1.41
CA LEU A 266 -9.05 21.11 -1.88
C LEU A 266 -8.94 21.18 -3.41
N LEU A 267 -8.72 20.05 -4.07
CA LEU A 267 -8.50 20.04 -5.52
C LEU A 267 -9.72 20.55 -6.32
N PRO A 268 -10.98 20.14 -6.03
CA PRO A 268 -12.16 20.70 -6.69
C PRO A 268 -12.34 22.20 -6.46
N ARG A 269 -11.95 22.71 -5.29
CA ARG A 269 -12.00 24.14 -4.95
C ARG A 269 -10.97 24.94 -5.78
N ALA A 270 -9.81 24.35 -6.06
CA ALA A 270 -8.75 24.96 -6.85
C ALA A 270 -9.03 24.93 -8.36
N THR A 271 -9.73 23.90 -8.87
CA THR A 271 -10.05 23.78 -10.30
C THR A 271 -11.39 24.43 -10.69
N GLY A 272 -12.36 24.48 -9.77
CA GLY A 272 -13.76 24.65 -10.13
C GLY A 272 -14.34 23.44 -10.89
N PRO A 273 -15.56 23.54 -11.42
CA PRO A 273 -16.29 22.40 -11.99
C PRO A 273 -15.77 21.93 -13.36
N GLY A 274 -14.96 22.74 -14.04
CA GLY A 274 -14.57 22.50 -15.44
C GLY A 274 -13.86 21.15 -15.66
N PRO A 275 -12.68 20.91 -15.03
CA PRO A 275 -11.99 19.63 -15.15
C PRO A 275 -12.85 18.43 -14.73
N LEU A 276 -13.69 18.59 -13.70
CA LEU A 276 -14.62 17.55 -13.25
C LEU A 276 -15.73 17.23 -14.28
N SER A 277 -16.06 18.19 -15.15
CA SER A 277 -17.15 18.05 -16.13
C SER A 277 -16.66 17.61 -17.51
N TRP A 278 -15.43 17.97 -17.89
CA TRP A 278 -14.94 17.82 -19.26
C TRP A 278 -13.70 16.92 -19.39
N ASP A 279 -13.03 16.60 -18.29
CA ASP A 279 -11.94 15.62 -18.26
C ASP A 279 -12.39 14.38 -17.49
N ARG A 280 -12.83 13.36 -18.24
CA ARG A 280 -13.25 12.06 -17.67
C ARG A 280 -12.12 11.43 -16.85
N GLY A 281 -10.87 11.51 -17.29
CA GLY A 281 -9.74 10.91 -16.58
C GLY A 281 -9.49 11.59 -15.24
N PHE A 282 -9.70 12.90 -15.16
CA PHE A 282 -9.63 13.65 -13.92
C PHE A 282 -10.72 13.23 -12.92
N ALA A 283 -11.97 13.19 -13.38
CA ALA A 283 -13.10 12.77 -12.55
C ALA A 283 -12.96 11.30 -12.09
N GLN A 284 -12.50 10.42 -12.99
CA GLN A 284 -12.26 9.01 -12.70
C GLN A 284 -11.18 8.83 -11.63
N ALA A 285 -10.03 9.51 -11.77
CA ALA A 285 -8.94 9.40 -10.79
C ALA A 285 -9.36 9.84 -9.38
N LEU A 286 -10.25 10.84 -9.28
CA LEU A 286 -10.81 11.28 -8.00
C LEU A 286 -11.73 10.20 -7.40
N ALA A 287 -12.62 9.62 -8.22
CA ALA A 287 -13.51 8.54 -7.79
C ALA A 287 -12.72 7.28 -7.39
N ASP A 288 -11.68 6.94 -8.14
CA ASP A 288 -10.76 5.83 -7.84
C ASP A 288 -10.10 6.02 -6.48
N LEU A 289 -9.52 7.20 -6.23
CA LEU A 289 -8.85 7.51 -4.97
C LEU A 289 -9.83 7.43 -3.79
N GLN A 290 -11.04 7.96 -3.97
CA GLN A 290 -12.10 7.93 -2.96
C GLN A 290 -12.42 6.50 -2.51
N LEU A 291 -12.54 5.56 -3.45
CA LEU A 291 -12.85 4.18 -3.12
C LEU A 291 -11.62 3.45 -2.57
N TYR A 292 -10.46 3.56 -3.24
CA TYR A 292 -9.29 2.76 -2.90
C TYR A 292 -8.77 3.08 -1.50
N VAL A 293 -8.78 4.35 -1.09
CA VAL A 293 -8.32 4.74 0.26
C VAL A 293 -9.19 4.15 1.39
N ARG A 294 -10.41 3.63 1.09
CA ARG A 294 -11.25 2.94 2.08
C ARG A 294 -10.80 1.53 2.44
N GLN A 295 -9.70 1.04 1.86
CA GLN A 295 -8.94 -0.06 2.45
C GLN A 295 -8.26 0.34 3.79
N HIS A 296 -8.19 1.64 4.11
CA HIS A 296 -8.04 2.11 5.48
C HIS A 296 -9.42 2.20 6.16
N HIS A 297 -9.62 1.53 7.28
CA HIS A 297 -10.91 1.44 7.98
C HIS A 297 -11.24 2.67 8.85
N ALA A 298 -10.78 3.85 8.42
CA ALA A 298 -10.98 5.13 9.08
C ALA A 298 -10.67 5.07 10.59
N GLU A 299 -11.65 5.38 11.43
CA GLU A 299 -11.51 5.46 12.88
C GLU A 299 -11.13 4.12 13.51
N ARG A 300 -11.42 2.97 12.89
CA ARG A 300 -10.98 1.67 13.43
C ARG A 300 -9.47 1.53 13.36
N ASP A 301 -8.87 1.87 12.22
CA ASP A 301 -7.42 1.81 12.04
C ASP A 301 -6.71 2.89 12.90
N LEU A 302 -7.35 4.06 13.09
CA LEU A 302 -6.84 5.11 14.01
C LEU A 302 -6.93 4.69 15.48
N ALA A 303 -8.01 4.02 15.88
CA ALA A 303 -8.16 3.50 17.25
C ALA A 303 -7.07 2.45 17.54
N GLU A 304 -6.79 1.58 16.56
CA GLU A 304 -5.71 0.61 16.66
C GLU A 304 -4.34 1.28 16.81
N LEU A 305 -4.03 2.31 15.99
CA LEU A 305 -2.82 3.11 16.16
C LEU A 305 -2.75 3.74 17.57
N GLY A 306 -3.86 4.30 18.06
CA GLY A 306 -3.93 4.86 19.40
C GLY A 306 -3.63 3.85 20.50
N ARG A 307 -4.14 2.62 20.36
CA ARG A 307 -3.86 1.50 21.28
C ARG A 307 -2.38 1.14 21.28
N LEU A 308 -1.78 0.97 20.10
CA LEU A 308 -0.35 0.64 19.96
C LEU A 308 0.55 1.73 20.59
N VAL A 309 0.23 3.01 20.37
CA VAL A 309 0.97 4.13 20.98
C VAL A 309 0.88 4.10 22.51
N LEU A 310 -0.30 3.82 23.07
CA LEU A 310 -0.47 3.75 24.52
C LEU A 310 0.31 2.59 25.14
N GLU A 311 0.32 1.43 24.49
CA GLU A 311 1.04 0.24 24.94
C GLU A 311 2.56 0.44 24.91
N ALA A 312 3.09 1.00 23.82
CA ALA A 312 4.52 1.30 23.72
C ALA A 312 4.99 2.24 24.83
N ARG A 313 4.22 3.29 25.14
CA ARG A 313 4.54 4.25 26.21
C ARG A 313 4.51 3.64 27.61
N ARG A 314 3.63 2.66 27.86
CA ARG A 314 3.60 1.92 29.13
C ARG A 314 4.85 1.06 29.28
N ALA A 315 5.24 0.33 28.23
CA ALA A 315 6.45 -0.48 28.24
C ALA A 315 7.73 0.37 28.48
N ASP A 316 7.82 1.56 27.90
CA ASP A 316 8.92 2.49 28.15
C ASP A 316 8.95 3.00 29.60
N GLY A 317 7.78 3.30 30.18
CA GLY A 317 7.64 3.71 31.58
C GLY A 317 8.04 2.60 32.56
N ASP A 318 7.61 1.36 32.29
CA ASP A 318 7.95 0.19 33.11
C ASP A 318 9.45 -0.15 33.04
N ARG A 319 10.07 -0.02 31.85
CA ARG A 319 11.54 -0.16 31.70
C ARG A 319 12.30 0.91 32.47
N ALA A 320 11.85 2.16 32.43
CA ALA A 320 12.47 3.25 33.18
C ALA A 320 12.33 3.05 34.71
N ALA A 321 11.17 2.58 35.18
CA ALA A 321 10.94 2.29 36.59
C ALA A 321 11.72 1.05 37.09
N GLY A 322 11.78 -0.02 36.29
CA GLY A 322 12.54 -1.24 36.60
C GLY A 322 14.07 -1.04 36.55
N GLY A 323 14.56 -0.14 35.69
CA GLY A 323 15.98 0.24 35.64
C GLY A 323 16.44 1.11 36.81
N ALA A 324 15.52 1.88 37.41
CA ALA A 324 15.82 2.71 38.58
C ALA A 324 15.89 1.92 39.92
N GLY A 325 15.36 0.69 39.96
CA GLY A 325 15.33 -0.16 41.16
C GLY A 325 16.56 -1.06 41.36
N GLY A 326 17.50 -1.11 40.41
CA GLY A 326 18.62 -2.09 40.40
C GLY A 326 20.02 -1.51 40.61
N GLY A 327 20.18 -0.21 40.86
CA GLY A 327 21.48 0.44 40.88
C GLY A 327 21.58 1.57 41.90
N ALA A 328 21.51 1.23 43.18
CA ALA A 328 21.86 2.16 44.27
C ALA A 328 22.76 1.47 45.29
N GLU A 329 23.94 1.03 44.86
CA GLU A 329 25.09 0.90 45.75
C GLU A 329 26.37 1.36 45.03
N GLY A 330 26.76 2.61 45.34
CA GLY A 330 28.15 3.02 45.52
C GLY A 330 29.06 3.15 44.29
N ALA A 331 29.15 4.36 43.72
CA ALA A 331 30.45 4.96 43.41
C ALA A 331 30.34 6.48 43.25
N ARG A 332 31.16 7.19 44.03
CA ARG A 332 31.28 8.65 44.09
C ARG A 332 31.85 9.22 42.79
N ALA A 333 31.33 10.38 42.39
CA ALA A 333 31.88 11.22 41.34
C ALA A 333 33.14 11.97 41.81
N THR A 334 34.11 12.11 40.90
CA THR A 334 35.16 13.14 40.92
C THR A 334 35.08 13.93 39.60
N PRO A 335 35.17 15.27 39.62
CA PRO A 335 35.10 16.08 38.42
C PRO A 335 36.50 16.24 37.78
N GLY A 336 36.57 16.14 36.46
CA GLY A 336 37.79 16.37 35.69
C GLY A 336 37.45 16.90 34.30
N ASP A 337 37.73 18.18 34.14
CA ASP A 337 38.27 18.91 32.99
C ASP A 337 37.70 18.71 31.58
N GLY A 338 37.36 19.86 30.99
CA GLY A 338 36.78 19.99 29.67
C GLY A 338 37.79 19.80 28.55
N GLU A 339 37.29 19.28 27.44
CA GLU A 339 37.90 19.43 26.13
C GLU A 339 36.85 19.80 25.08
N GLU A 340 37.33 20.64 24.18
CA GLU A 340 36.68 21.51 23.22
C GLU A 340 36.32 20.71 21.95
N PHE A 341 35.04 20.69 21.57
CA PHE A 341 34.59 20.03 20.34
C PHE A 341 34.55 21.04 19.19
N ALA A 342 35.52 20.94 18.27
CA ALA A 342 35.51 21.64 16.99
C ALA A 342 34.62 20.90 15.97
N PRO A 343 33.88 21.60 15.08
CA PRO A 343 33.07 20.95 14.06
C PRO A 343 33.91 20.72 12.79
N GLN A 344 34.01 19.48 12.34
CA GLN A 344 34.44 19.19 10.97
C GLN A 344 33.19 18.95 10.13
N GLY A 345 33.00 19.84 9.15
CA GLY A 345 31.97 19.72 8.14
C GLY A 345 32.38 18.73 7.06
N GLU A 346 31.41 17.98 6.57
CA GLU A 346 31.42 17.41 5.24
C GLU A 346 30.07 17.69 4.59
N THR A 347 30.07 18.64 3.67
CA THR A 347 29.07 18.77 2.61
C THR A 347 29.75 18.33 1.32
N GLU A 348 29.10 17.43 0.59
CA GLU A 348 28.95 17.39 -0.88
C GLU A 348 28.87 15.95 -1.40
N GLY A 349 27.81 15.67 -2.16
CA GLY A 349 27.63 14.41 -2.89
C GLY A 349 26.19 14.13 -3.28
N LEU A 350 25.47 15.13 -3.80
CA LEU A 350 24.16 15.00 -4.43
C LEU A 350 24.31 14.26 -5.76
N GLY A 351 23.45 13.28 -6.04
CA GLY A 351 23.43 12.66 -7.36
C GLY A 351 22.45 11.50 -7.54
N GLU A 352 21.18 11.66 -7.16
CA GLU A 352 20.02 11.01 -7.79
C GLU A 352 18.73 11.57 -7.19
N GLU A 353 18.05 12.47 -7.92
CA GLU A 353 16.75 13.02 -7.50
C GLU A 353 15.67 11.94 -7.63
N ARG A 354 15.44 11.23 -6.52
CA ARG A 354 14.43 10.19 -6.33
C ARG A 354 13.02 10.68 -6.64
N ALA A 355 12.12 9.77 -7.03
CA ALA A 355 10.78 10.10 -7.52
C ALA A 355 9.92 10.94 -6.54
N TRP A 356 10.15 10.79 -5.24
CA TRP A 356 9.47 11.58 -4.19
C TRP A 356 9.97 13.02 -4.08
N ALA A 357 11.13 13.36 -4.64
CA ALA A 357 11.65 14.74 -4.64
C ALA A 357 10.87 15.65 -5.60
N ARG A 358 10.15 15.08 -6.58
CA ARG A 358 9.37 15.83 -7.58
C ARG A 358 7.89 16.06 -7.18
N ALA A 359 7.46 15.52 -6.03
CA ALA A 359 6.14 15.76 -5.44
C ALA A 359 6.06 17.10 -4.72
#